data_AF-A0A6V7IUD1-F1
#
_entry.id   AF-A0A6V7IUD1-F1
#
_cell.length_a   1.000
_cell.length_b   1.000
_cell.length_c   1.000
_cell.angle_alpha   90.00
_cell.angle_beta   90.00
_cell.angle_gamma   90.00
#
_symmetry.space_group_name_H-M   'P 1'
#
loop_
_entity.id
_entity.type
_entity.pdbx_description
1 polymer ?
#
loop_
_entity_poly.entity_id
_entity_poly.type
_entity_poly.pdbx_seq_one_letter_code
_entity_poly.pdbx_strand_id
1 'polypeptide(L)' 'DLQKWLDESAHGCVLFTFGSMLRIETFPREIIKIFYEMFERIAPIRVIWKITDPSVLPPDLPENVKTSSWIPQIAVL' A
#
# COMPACT_ATOMS: atom_id res chain seq x y z
N ASP A 1 12.56 5.98 -7.45
CA ASP A 1 11.44 5.20 -8.01
C ASP A 1 10.12 5.41 -7.31
N LEU A 2 10.02 5.17 -5.99
CA LEU A 2 8.76 5.42 -5.25
C LEU A 2 8.30 6.88 -5.33
N GLN A 3 9.21 7.84 -5.13
CA GLN A 3 8.91 9.27 -5.25
C GLN A 3 8.41 9.64 -6.64
N LYS A 4 9.09 9.19 -7.71
CA LYS A 4 8.64 9.41 -9.09
C LYS A 4 7.23 8.85 -9.33
N TRP A 5 6.95 7.64 -8.82
CA TRP A 5 5.61 7.06 -8.89
C TRP A 5 4.57 7.78 -8.00
N LEU A 6 4.98 8.56 -7.00
CA LEU A 6 4.05 9.44 -6.29
C LEU A 6 3.81 10.73 -7.08
N ASP A 7 4.89 11.35 -7.57
CA ASP A 7 4.88 12.63 -8.29
C ASP A 7 4.11 12.53 -9.62
N GLU A 8 4.11 11.37 -10.26
CA GLU A 8 3.34 11.10 -11.47
C GLU A 8 1.82 10.89 -11.20
N SER A 9 1.36 10.92 -9.96
CA SER A 9 -0.06 10.79 -9.64
C SER A 9 -0.82 12.10 -9.84
N ALA A 10 -1.70 12.16 -10.84
CA ALA A 10 -2.56 13.31 -11.07
C ALA A 10 -3.68 13.47 -10.02
N HIS A 11 -3.99 12.41 -9.26
CA HIS A 11 -5.15 12.34 -8.37
C HIS A 11 -4.78 12.27 -6.88
N GLY A 12 -3.52 12.59 -6.55
CA GLY A 12 -2.99 12.44 -5.19
C GLY A 12 -2.65 10.99 -4.84
N CYS A 13 -2.22 10.76 -3.61
CA CYS A 13 -1.77 9.46 -3.14
C CYS A 13 -2.26 9.19 -1.70
N VAL A 14 -2.49 7.92 -1.38
CA VAL A 14 -2.87 7.45 -0.04
C VAL A 14 -1.71 6.67 0.57
N LEU A 15 -1.29 7.04 1.78
CA LEU A 15 -0.48 6.18 2.64
C LEU A 15 -1.41 5.36 3.53
N PHE A 16 -1.39 4.04 3.37
CA PHE A 16 -2.16 3.12 4.19
C PHE A 16 -1.24 2.27 5.09
N THR A 17 -1.50 2.26 6.40
CA THR A 17 -0.75 1.46 7.38
C THR A 17 -1.55 1.23 8.66
N PHE A 18 -1.34 0.08 9.32
CA PHE A 18 -1.87 -0.21 10.65
C PHE A 18 -0.89 0.15 11.79
N GLY A 19 0.20 0.86 11.48
CA GLY A 19 1.28 1.12 12.42
C GLY A 19 2.22 -0.08 12.57
N SER A 20 3.15 -0.02 13.53
CA SER A 20 4.18 -1.05 13.74
C SER A 20 3.71 -2.26 14.55
N MET A 21 2.61 -2.12 15.29
CA MET A 21 2.14 -3.16 16.22
C MET A 21 1.35 -4.27 15.53
N LEU A 22 0.71 -3.96 14.40
CA LEU A 22 -0.17 -4.89 13.70
C LEU A 22 0.42 -5.24 12.33
N ARG A 23 0.61 -6.54 12.11
CA ARG A 23 1.10 -7.12 10.87
C ARG A 23 -0.08 -7.62 10.05
N ILE A 24 -0.65 -6.76 9.21
CA ILE A 24 -1.83 -7.11 8.41
C ILE A 24 -1.53 -8.24 7.42
N GLU A 25 -0.28 -8.37 6.99
CA GLU A 25 0.14 -9.42 6.08
C GLU A 25 0.04 -10.85 6.67
N THR A 26 -0.16 -10.98 7.98
CA THR A 26 -0.40 -12.28 8.65
C THR A 26 -1.88 -12.61 8.80
N PHE A 27 -2.79 -11.77 8.30
CA PHE A 27 -4.23 -12.02 8.40
C PHE A 27 -4.67 -13.09 7.40
N PRO A 28 -5.87 -13.69 7.59
CA PRO A 28 -6.44 -14.59 6.60
C PRO A 28 -6.48 -13.96 5.21
N ARG A 29 -6.27 -14.79 4.18
CA ARG A 29 -6.16 -14.32 2.78
C ARG A 29 -7.41 -13.60 2.32
N GLU A 30 -8.57 -14.01 2.82
CA GLU A 30 -9.87 -13.43 2.53
C GLU A 30 -9.92 -11.96 2.97
N ILE A 31 -9.33 -11.65 4.13
CA ILE A 31 -9.25 -10.27 4.63
C ILE A 31 -8.31 -9.44 3.77
N ILE A 32 -7.15 -9.99 3.40
CA ILE A 32 -6.19 -9.30 2.52
C ILE A 32 -6.83 -8.98 1.16
N LYS A 33 -7.61 -9.92 0.60
CA LYS A 33 -8.32 -9.72 -0.66
C LYS A 33 -9.38 -8.61 -0.60
N ILE A 34 -10.06 -8.45 0.54
CA ILE A 34 -10.98 -7.31 0.73
C ILE A 34 -10.22 -5.97 0.62
N PHE A 35 -9.00 -5.88 1.15
CA PHE A 35 -8.16 -4.69 0.97
C PHE A 35 -7.75 -4.50 -0.50
N TYR A 36 -7.42 -5.57 -1.22
CA TYR A 36 -7.09 -5.48 -2.64
C TYR A 36 -8.26 -4.91 -3.45
N GLU A 37 -9.47 -5.46 -3.26
CA GLU A 37 -10.69 -4.97 -3.91
C GLU A 37 -10.99 -3.51 -3.54
N MET A 38 -10.75 -3.13 -2.28
CA MET A 38 -10.91 -1.75 -1.83
C MET A 38 -9.93 -0.81 -2.54
N PHE A 39 -8.66 -1.18 -2.64
CA PHE A 39 -7.65 -0.36 -3.29
C PHE A 39 -7.89 -0.23 -4.79
N GLU A 40 -8.32 -1.30 -5.44
CA GLU A 40 -8.67 -1.28 -6.86
C GLU A 40 -9.85 -0.33 -7.14
N ARG A 41 -10.87 -0.31 -6.27
CA ARG A 41 -12.04 0.58 -6.41
C ARG A 41 -11.73 2.06 -6.30
N ILE A 42 -10.63 2.44 -5.63
CA ILE A 42 -10.22 3.84 -5.51
C ILE A 42 -9.22 4.26 -6.59
N ALA A 43 -8.87 3.37 -7.52
CA ALA A 43 -8.12 3.74 -8.71
C ALA A 43 -8.86 4.89 -9.46
N PRO A 44 -8.15 5.88 -10.02
CA PRO A 44 -6.70 5.91 -10.25
C PRO A 44 -5.85 6.44 -9.07
N ILE A 45 -6.41 6.64 -7.88
CA ILE A 45 -5.63 7.08 -6.71
C ILE A 45 -4.59 6.01 -6.36
N ARG A 46 -3.33 6.43 -6.26
CA ARG A 46 -2.19 5.57 -5.95
C ARG A 46 -2.11 5.32 -4.44
N VAL A 47 -1.87 4.08 -4.04
CA VAL A 47 -1.78 3.65 -2.64
C VAL A 47 -0.38 3.15 -2.34
N ILE A 48 0.26 3.72 -1.33
CA ILE A 48 1.40 3.10 -0.66
C ILE A 48 0.87 2.33 0.53
N TRP A 49 0.99 1.01 0.47
CA TRP A 49 0.66 0.13 1.58
C TRP A 49 1.91 -0.23 2.37
N LYS A 50 2.04 0.35 3.57
CA LYS A 50 3.14 0.02 4.47
C LYS A 50 2.83 -1.25 5.27
N ILE A 51 3.60 -2.31 5.00
CA ILE A 51 3.51 -3.62 5.66
C ILE A 51 4.91 -4.16 5.95
N THR A 52 5.10 -4.97 6.98
CA THR A 52 6.45 -5.38 7.40
C THR A 52 7.12 -6.31 6.39
N ASP A 53 6.38 -7.30 5.88
CA ASP A 53 6.88 -8.28 4.92
C ASP A 53 5.95 -8.42 3.71
N PRO A 54 6.26 -7.78 2.58
CA PRO A 54 5.46 -7.93 1.36
C PRO A 54 5.50 -9.31 0.72
N SER A 55 6.48 -10.15 1.05
CA SER A 55 6.67 -11.45 0.37
C SER A 55 5.61 -12.48 0.75
N VAL A 56 4.92 -12.29 1.88
CA VAL A 56 3.86 -13.18 2.36
C VAL A 56 2.47 -12.79 1.84
N LEU A 57 2.36 -11.69 1.09
CA LEU A 57 1.09 -11.29 0.50
C LEU A 57 0.62 -12.28 -0.57
N PRO A 58 -0.71 -12.47 -0.72
CA PRO A 58 -1.27 -13.16 -1.86
C PRO A 58 -0.87 -12.49 -3.19
N PRO A 59 -0.84 -13.26 -4.30
CA PRO A 59 -0.70 -12.69 -5.64
C PRO A 59 -1.85 -11.73 -5.97
N ASP A 60 -1.75 -11.05 -7.10
CA ASP A 60 -2.78 -10.13 -7.63
C ASP A 60 -2.89 -8.81 -6.87
N LEU A 61 -1.76 -8.27 -6.39
CA LEU A 61 -1.70 -6.91 -5.85
C LEU A 61 -2.17 -5.90 -6.93
N PRO A 62 -3.15 -5.02 -6.64
CA PRO A 62 -3.67 -4.08 -7.64
C PRO A 62 -2.58 -3.13 -8.19
N GLU A 63 -2.67 -2.77 -9.45
CA GLU A 63 -1.64 -1.97 -10.14
C GLU A 63 -1.44 -0.57 -9.55
N ASN A 64 -2.48 0.01 -8.94
CA ASN A 64 -2.41 1.29 -8.25
C ASN A 64 -1.81 1.19 -6.84
N VAL A 65 -1.36 0.01 -6.40
CA VAL A 65 -0.79 -0.23 -5.07
C VAL A 65 0.70 -0.54 -5.17
N LYS A 66 1.49 0.09 -4.30
CA LYS A 66 2.87 -0.33 -4.02
C LYS A 66 3.02 -0.66 -2.55
N THR A 67 3.69 -1.77 -2.26
CA THR A 67 4.02 -2.15 -0.88
C THR A 67 5.39 -1.63 -0.49
N SER A 68 5.56 -1.22 0.76
CA SER A 68 6.87 -0.90 1.30
C SER A 68 6.98 -1.29 2.78
N SER A 69 8.11 -1.85 3.20
CA SER A 69 8.39 -2.10 4.62
C SER A 69 8.81 -0.86 5.38
N TRP A 70 9.24 0.17 4.65
CA TRP A 70 9.73 1.41 5.22
C TRP A 70 9.32 2.61 4.38
N ILE A 71 9.03 3.72 5.04
CA ILE A 71 8.72 5.00 4.39
C ILE A 71 9.59 6.05 5.06
N PRO A 72 10.28 6.91 4.28
CA PRO A 72 11.09 7.97 4.84
C PRO A 72 10.22 8.89 5.71
N GLN A 73 10.59 9.01 6.98
CA GLN A 73 9.81 9.72 8.01
C GLN A 73 9.83 11.26 7.83
N ILE A 74 10.67 11.81 6.95
CA ILE A 74 10.80 13.25 6.72
C ILE A 74 10.80 13.52 5.21
N ALA A 75 9.65 13.99 4.71
CA ALA A 75 9.52 14.86 3.53
C ALA A 75 8.12 15.50 3.50
N VAL A 76 7.55 15.88 4.66
CA VAL A 76 6.27 16.62 4.77
C VAL A 76 6.34 17.66 5.91
N LEU A 77 7.50 18.30 6.11
CA LEU A 77 7.58 19.58 6.82
C LEU A 77 7.86 20.68 5.80
#